data_AF-A0B953-F1
#
_entry.id   AF-A0B953-F1
#
_cell.length_a   1.000
_cell.length_b   1.000
_cell.length_c   1.000
_cell.angle_alpha   90.00
_cell.angle_beta   90.00
_cell.angle_gamma   90.00
#
_symmetry.space_group_name_H-M   'P 1'
#
loop_
_entity.id
_entity.type
_entity.pdbx_description
1 polymer ?
#
loop_
_entity_poly.entity_id
_entity_poly.type
_entity_poly.pdbx_seq_one_letter_code
_entity_poly.pdbx_strand_id
1 'polypeptide(L)'
;MSLHGYGFLCQRRLEMNEKMDEEEMIRRITRMMEIGGTMLAEHHDCGAPLFRYKGEIICPVCSVSERVEQETTGRVPEEEKRVSEKHPSESTVQVGVTSSLGSHDEKECLAVVRSSLHAKLRELCKGIANEQDLSSLKSKLECIEIAIRALKQL
;
A
#
# COMPACT_ATOMS: atom_id res chain seq x y z
N MET A 1 -27.95 35.96 27.04
CA MET A 1 -26.75 35.09 26.95
C MET A 1 -27.23 33.73 26.49
N SER A 2 -26.73 33.22 25.36
CA SER A 2 -27.03 31.86 24.87
C SER A 2 -25.78 31.28 24.23
N LEU A 3 -25.27 30.17 24.76
CA LEU A 3 -24.08 29.47 24.26
C LEU A 3 -24.51 28.33 23.32
N HIS A 4 -24.55 28.58 22.03
CA HIS A 4 -24.67 27.57 20.98
C HIS A 4 -23.77 28.00 19.81
N GLY A 5 -22.79 27.16 19.41
CA GLY A 5 -21.86 27.53 18.34
C GLY A 5 -20.57 26.70 18.22
N TYR A 6 -20.18 25.93 19.23
CA TYR A 6 -19.06 24.98 19.11
C TYR A 6 -19.53 23.67 18.45
N GLY A 7 -19.23 23.49 17.16
CA GLY A 7 -19.62 22.27 16.44
C GLY A 7 -19.34 22.23 14.93
N PHE A 8 -18.54 23.15 14.38
CA PHE A 8 -18.32 23.27 12.92
C PHE A 8 -16.89 22.90 12.47
N LEU A 9 -16.31 21.86 13.08
CA LEU A 9 -14.99 21.34 12.73
C LEU A 9 -15.07 20.07 11.86
N CYS A 10 -14.12 19.97 10.91
CA CYS A 10 -13.67 18.74 10.26
C CYS A 10 -14.66 17.96 9.35
N GLN A 11 -15.19 18.60 8.29
CA GLN A 11 -15.97 17.91 7.24
C GLN A 11 -15.25 17.77 5.86
N ARG A 12 -14.02 18.31 5.70
CA ARG A 12 -13.22 18.19 4.46
C ARG A 12 -11.70 18.15 4.71
N ARG A 13 -11.11 16.97 4.93
CA ARG A 13 -9.67 16.69 4.75
C ARG A 13 -9.38 15.17 4.64
N LEU A 14 -9.97 14.50 3.64
CA LEU A 14 -9.83 13.04 3.41
C LEU A 14 -9.62 12.69 1.92
N GLU A 15 -8.82 13.47 1.21
CA GLU A 15 -8.35 13.14 -0.14
C GLU A 15 -6.82 13.33 -0.20
N MET A 16 -6.14 12.43 -0.92
CA MET A 16 -4.67 12.30 -1.03
C MET A 16 -3.91 12.06 0.29
N ASN A 17 -3.93 10.81 0.76
CA ASN A 17 -2.82 10.25 1.52
C ASN A 17 -2.59 8.79 1.06
N GLU A 18 -2.00 8.62 -0.12
CA GLU A 18 -1.43 7.33 -0.50
C GLU A 18 -0.25 7.06 0.44
N LYS A 19 -0.37 6.01 1.27
CA LYS A 19 0.66 5.65 2.25
C LYS A 19 1.97 5.35 1.51
N MET A 20 2.96 6.22 1.70
CA MET A 20 4.35 5.83 1.53
C MET A 20 4.63 4.65 2.47
N ASP A 21 5.38 3.66 2.02
CA ASP A 21 5.51 2.39 2.73
C ASP A 21 6.13 2.55 4.13
N GLU A 22 5.74 1.68 5.07
CA GLU A 22 6.25 1.72 6.45
C GLU A 22 7.78 1.47 6.47
N GLU A 23 8.33 0.61 5.59
CA GLU A 23 9.79 0.48 5.46
C GLU A 23 10.45 1.69 4.80
N GLU A 24 9.84 2.29 3.77
CA GLU A 24 10.40 3.49 3.13
C GLU A 24 10.47 4.66 4.12
N MET A 25 9.45 4.82 4.96
CA MET A 25 9.43 5.83 6.02
C MET A 25 10.58 5.62 7.01
N ILE A 26 10.80 4.38 7.46
CA ILE A 26 11.93 4.03 8.33
C ILE A 26 13.27 4.32 7.63
N ARG A 27 13.45 3.90 6.37
CA ARG A 27 14.69 4.13 5.61
C ARG A 27 15.01 5.62 5.45
N ARG A 28 14.01 6.47 5.20
CA ARG A 28 14.19 7.94 5.10
C ARG A 28 14.48 8.59 6.46
N ILE A 29 13.87 8.11 7.54
CA ILE A 29 14.16 8.55 8.92
C ILE A 29 15.59 8.19 9.33
N THR A 30 16.02 6.95 9.10
CA THR A 30 17.40 6.50 9.38
C THR A 30 18.42 7.32 8.60
N ARG A 31 18.21 7.56 7.31
CA ARG A 31 19.08 8.42 6.49
C ARG A 31 19.25 9.83 7.06
N MET A 32 18.18 10.43 7.60
CA MET A 32 18.28 11.74 8.27
C MET A 32 19.15 11.70 9.52
N MET A 33 19.16 10.59 10.27
CA MET A 33 20.03 10.40 11.43
C MET A 33 21.49 10.16 11.01
N GLU A 34 21.73 9.34 9.98
CA GLU A 34 23.05 9.03 9.42
C GLU A 34 23.82 10.28 8.98
N ILE A 35 23.14 11.26 8.36
CA ILE A 35 23.77 12.53 7.95
C ILE A 35 23.93 13.55 9.09
N GLY A 36 23.56 13.21 10.33
CA GLY A 36 23.64 14.09 11.49
C GLY A 36 22.45 15.03 11.69
N GLY A 37 21.27 14.70 11.14
CA GLY A 37 20.02 15.41 11.42
C GLY A 37 19.52 15.12 12.84
N THR A 38 19.15 16.18 13.57
CA THR A 38 18.61 16.07 14.93
C THR A 38 17.08 15.96 14.89
N MET A 39 16.52 14.86 15.38
CA MET A 39 15.06 14.69 15.49
C MET A 39 14.47 15.70 16.50
N LEU A 40 13.29 16.24 16.19
CA LEU A 40 12.54 17.18 17.03
C LEU A 40 11.33 16.46 17.65
N ALA A 41 10.79 17.03 18.74
CA ALA A 41 9.53 16.53 19.34
C ALA A 41 8.29 16.84 18.48
N GLU A 42 8.39 17.82 17.60
CA GLU A 42 7.34 18.23 16.67
C GLU A 42 7.26 17.29 15.47
N HIS A 43 6.03 17.04 14.99
CA HIS A 43 5.75 16.17 13.86
C HIS A 43 5.06 16.99 12.74
N HIS A 44 5.26 16.60 11.49
CA HIS A 44 4.56 17.17 10.35
C HIS A 44 3.10 16.68 10.26
N ASP A 45 2.24 17.39 9.51
CA ASP A 45 0.85 17.00 9.21
C ASP A 45 0.69 15.56 8.66
N CYS A 46 1.74 14.97 8.09
CA CYS A 46 1.77 13.58 7.62
C CYS A 46 2.05 12.53 8.71
N GLY A 47 2.28 12.94 9.97
CA GLY A 47 2.61 12.06 11.09
C GLY A 47 4.10 11.71 11.25
N ALA A 48 4.99 12.20 10.39
CA ALA A 48 6.43 11.96 10.51
C ALA A 48 7.11 12.98 11.46
N PRO A 49 8.09 12.57 12.28
CA PRO A 49 8.85 13.51 13.12
C PRO A 49 9.66 14.48 12.26
N LEU A 50 9.74 15.73 12.69
CA LEU A 50 10.56 16.76 12.04
C LEU A 50 12.03 16.60 12.43
N PHE A 51 12.92 16.97 11.52
CA PHE A 51 14.37 16.96 11.73
C PHE A 51 14.95 18.36 11.55
N ARG A 52 15.96 18.69 12.36
CA ARG A 52 16.81 19.87 12.15
C ARG A 52 18.13 19.45 11.53
N TYR A 53 18.48 20.02 10.38
CA TYR A 53 19.74 19.76 9.69
C TYR A 53 20.29 21.06 9.10
N LYS A 54 21.57 21.37 9.36
CA LYS A 54 22.25 22.62 8.96
C LYS A 54 21.52 23.94 9.35
N GLY A 55 20.56 23.86 10.28
CA GLY A 55 19.72 24.97 10.74
C GLY A 55 18.28 24.90 10.24
N GLU A 56 18.04 24.24 9.10
CA GLU A 56 16.73 24.09 8.47
C GLU A 56 15.89 23.00 9.15
N ILE A 57 14.56 23.07 9.00
CA ILE A 57 13.61 22.07 9.50
C ILE A 57 13.05 21.29 8.29
N ILE A 58 13.18 19.97 8.33
CA ILE A 58 12.93 19.05 7.22
C ILE A 58 11.98 17.94 7.66
N CYS A 59 11.04 17.54 6.81
CA CYS A 59 10.20 16.36 7.01
C CYS A 59 10.72 15.22 6.09
N PRO A 60 11.18 14.07 6.62
CA PRO A 60 11.76 13.00 5.79
C PRO A 60 10.76 12.36 4.81
N VAL A 61 9.46 12.56 5.02
CA VAL A 61 8.39 12.05 4.14
C VAL A 61 8.01 13.08 3.06
N CYS A 62 7.72 14.32 3.47
CA CYS A 62 7.15 15.34 2.59
C CYS A 62 8.17 16.30 1.96
N SER A 63 9.38 16.42 2.50
CA SER A 63 10.47 17.18 1.87
C SER A 63 11.10 16.31 0.78
N VAL A 64 10.60 16.43 -0.45
CA VAL A 64 11.06 15.66 -1.62
C VAL A 64 12.43 16.17 -2.09
N SER A 65 13.48 15.81 -1.36
CA SER A 65 14.87 16.15 -1.67
C SER A 65 15.45 15.21 -2.73
N GLU A 66 15.15 15.48 -4.01
CA GLU A 66 15.87 14.93 -5.16
C GLU A 66 17.31 15.48 -5.24
N ARG A 67 18.15 15.15 -4.25
CA ARG A 67 19.64 15.25 -4.23
C ARG A 67 20.21 14.51 -3.00
N VAL A 68 20.53 13.23 -3.15
CA VAL A 68 21.89 12.66 -2.90
C VAL A 68 22.00 11.34 -3.68
N GLU A 69 22.08 11.43 -5.00
CA GLU A 69 22.71 10.37 -5.81
C GLU A 69 24.13 10.84 -6.14
N GLN A 70 25.10 10.60 -5.24
CA GLN A 70 26.50 10.88 -5.56
C GLN A 70 27.49 9.99 -4.77
N GLU A 71 28.21 9.17 -5.55
CA GLU A 71 29.64 8.84 -5.38
C GLU A 71 30.12 8.22 -4.06
N THR A 72 30.01 6.89 -3.97
CA THR A 72 31.10 6.06 -3.44
C THR A 72 31.75 5.27 -4.59
N THR A 73 32.79 5.82 -5.20
CA THR A 73 33.51 5.20 -6.31
C THR A 73 34.35 3.99 -5.86
N GLY A 74 34.03 2.79 -6.36
CA GLY A 74 34.77 1.55 -6.05
C GLY A 74 34.77 0.55 -7.21
N ARG A 75 35.82 0.56 -8.03
CA ARG A 75 36.10 -0.38 -9.14
C ARG A 75 36.52 -1.75 -8.55
N VAL A 76 36.30 -2.94 -9.13
CA VAL A 76 36.75 -3.50 -10.44
C VAL A 76 35.84 -4.73 -10.81
N PRO A 77 35.64 -5.11 -12.09
CA PRO A 77 34.68 -6.16 -12.53
C PRO A 77 35.36 -7.51 -12.91
N GLU A 78 34.62 -8.37 -13.65
CA GLU A 78 35.04 -9.48 -14.59
C GLU A 78 34.45 -10.88 -14.26
N GLU A 79 33.96 -11.68 -15.23
CA GLU A 79 32.81 -11.37 -16.14
C GLU A 79 31.66 -12.37 -15.87
N GLU A 80 31.29 -13.45 -16.59
CA GLU A 80 31.49 -13.93 -17.98
C GLU A 80 30.17 -14.64 -18.43
N LYS A 81 30.23 -15.62 -19.35
CA LYS A 81 29.12 -16.34 -19.99
C LYS A 81 29.25 -17.84 -19.60
N ARG A 82 28.61 -18.87 -20.19
CA ARG A 82 27.74 -19.09 -21.38
C ARG A 82 26.93 -20.39 -21.09
N VAL A 83 25.59 -20.44 -21.27
CA VAL A 83 24.85 -20.93 -22.46
C VAL A 83 24.72 -22.46 -22.61
N SER A 84 23.54 -22.92 -23.07
CA SER A 84 23.19 -24.24 -23.63
C SER A 84 23.13 -25.45 -22.68
N GLU A 85 22.31 -26.50 -22.90
CA GLU A 85 21.05 -26.68 -23.67
C GLU A 85 20.49 -28.10 -23.36
N LYS A 86 19.17 -28.32 -23.46
CA LYS A 86 18.57 -29.59 -23.94
C LYS A 86 17.03 -29.57 -24.07
N HIS A 87 16.58 -29.58 -25.33
CA HIS A 87 15.33 -30.18 -25.80
C HIS A 87 15.60 -31.70 -26.05
N PRO A 88 14.67 -32.59 -26.51
CA PRO A 88 13.36 -32.33 -27.10
C PRO A 88 12.22 -33.32 -26.74
N SER A 89 11.13 -33.25 -27.52
CA SER A 89 10.15 -34.31 -27.86
C SER A 89 9.22 -34.81 -26.73
N GLU A 90 7.90 -34.53 -26.74
CA GLU A 90 6.83 -35.05 -27.63
C GLU A 90 6.25 -36.42 -27.16
N SER A 91 4.97 -36.77 -27.32
CA SER A 91 3.80 -36.08 -27.89
C SER A 91 2.48 -36.84 -27.54
N THR A 92 1.31 -36.27 -27.88
CA THR A 92 0.12 -36.99 -28.44
C THR A 92 -0.70 -37.96 -27.53
N VAL A 93 -2.05 -37.96 -27.46
CA VAL A 93 -3.17 -37.06 -27.92
C VAL A 93 -4.53 -37.46 -27.27
N GLN A 94 -5.50 -36.51 -27.23
CA GLN A 94 -6.95 -36.68 -27.54
C GLN A 94 -7.85 -37.66 -26.71
N VAL A 95 -9.21 -37.61 -26.71
CA VAL A 95 -10.24 -36.64 -27.17
C VAL A 95 -11.18 -36.35 -25.97
N GLY A 96 -11.77 -35.15 -25.85
CA GLY A 96 -12.80 -34.86 -24.84
C GLY A 96 -13.76 -33.72 -25.21
N VAL A 97 -14.23 -33.64 -26.46
CA VAL A 97 -15.06 -32.51 -26.93
C VAL A 97 -16.53 -32.67 -26.56
N THR A 98 -17.04 -31.77 -25.71
CA THR A 98 -18.39 -31.22 -25.86
C THR A 98 -18.30 -29.70 -25.70
N SER A 99 -18.93 -28.95 -26.60
CA SER A 99 -18.84 -27.48 -26.66
C SER A 99 -20.21 -26.87 -26.96
N SER A 100 -20.63 -25.91 -26.13
CA SER A 100 -21.45 -24.71 -26.48
C SER A 100 -22.08 -24.07 -25.24
N LEU A 101 -22.42 -22.78 -25.37
CA LEU A 101 -23.22 -21.93 -24.46
C LEU A 101 -22.53 -21.58 -23.11
N GLY A 102 -22.38 -20.30 -22.74
CA GLY A 102 -22.65 -19.09 -23.51
C GLY A 102 -21.92 -17.82 -22.99
N SER A 103 -22.05 -16.70 -23.70
CA SER A 103 -21.37 -15.43 -23.37
C SER A 103 -22.09 -14.62 -22.27
N HIS A 104 -22.77 -15.30 -21.34
CA HIS A 104 -23.47 -14.72 -20.19
C HIS A 104 -22.80 -15.06 -18.86
N ASP A 105 -22.19 -16.26 -18.75
CA ASP A 105 -21.62 -16.82 -17.52
C ASP A 105 -20.60 -15.92 -16.82
N GLU A 106 -19.76 -15.19 -17.57
CA GLU A 106 -18.74 -14.31 -16.99
C GLU A 106 -19.35 -13.17 -16.17
N LYS A 107 -20.44 -12.55 -16.65
CA LYS A 107 -21.14 -11.47 -15.96
C LYS A 107 -21.95 -11.98 -14.77
N GLU A 108 -22.49 -13.18 -14.87
CA GLU A 108 -23.22 -13.81 -13.76
C GLU A 108 -22.24 -14.25 -12.64
N CYS A 109 -21.10 -14.84 -13.00
CA CYS A 109 -19.99 -15.12 -12.10
C CYS A 109 -19.49 -13.84 -11.40
N LEU A 110 -19.25 -12.76 -12.17
CA LEU A 110 -18.86 -11.46 -11.63
C LEU A 110 -19.89 -10.91 -10.63
N ALA A 111 -21.19 -11.06 -10.91
CA ALA A 111 -22.27 -10.66 -10.00
C ALA A 111 -22.33 -11.51 -8.71
N VAL A 112 -22.07 -12.82 -8.80
CA VAL A 112 -21.94 -13.72 -7.64
C VAL A 112 -20.72 -13.37 -6.79
N VAL A 113 -19.56 -13.13 -7.40
CA VAL A 113 -18.34 -12.67 -6.71
C VAL A 113 -18.58 -11.33 -6.01
N ARG A 114 -19.16 -10.35 -6.73
CA ARG A 114 -19.53 -9.03 -6.18
C ARG A 114 -20.45 -9.18 -4.97
N SER A 115 -21.50 -10.00 -5.08
CA SER A 115 -22.46 -10.25 -4.00
C SER A 115 -21.81 -10.90 -2.78
N SER A 116 -20.85 -11.81 -3.00
CA SER A 116 -20.11 -12.51 -1.96
C SER A 116 -19.12 -11.59 -1.21
N LEU A 117 -18.41 -10.74 -1.95
CA LEU A 117 -17.56 -9.69 -1.37
C LEU A 117 -18.38 -8.69 -0.55
N HIS A 118 -19.53 -8.22 -1.06
CA HIS A 118 -20.46 -7.39 -0.29
C HIS A 118 -21.01 -8.09 0.96
N ALA A 119 -21.18 -9.42 0.94
CA ALA A 119 -21.60 -10.17 2.12
C ALA A 119 -20.51 -10.20 3.20
N LYS A 120 -19.26 -10.52 2.85
CA LYS A 120 -18.15 -10.53 3.82
C LYS A 120 -17.74 -9.14 4.30
N LEU A 121 -17.83 -8.09 3.47
CA LEU A 121 -17.67 -6.72 3.93
C LEU A 121 -18.68 -6.35 5.03
N ARG A 122 -19.97 -6.72 4.88
CA ARG A 122 -20.98 -6.50 5.93
C ARG A 122 -20.69 -7.27 7.22
N GLU A 123 -20.05 -8.42 7.13
CA GLU A 123 -19.63 -9.23 8.28
C GLU A 123 -18.44 -8.58 9.01
N LEU A 124 -17.40 -8.17 8.28
CA LEU A 124 -16.24 -7.46 8.82
C LEU A 124 -16.63 -6.13 9.47
N CYS A 125 -17.48 -5.32 8.82
CA CYS A 125 -17.96 -4.05 9.38
C CYS A 125 -18.77 -4.22 10.66
N LYS A 126 -19.60 -5.28 10.79
CA LYS A 126 -20.26 -5.62 12.07
C LYS A 126 -19.24 -6.01 13.13
N GLY A 127 -18.18 -6.72 12.75
CA GLY A 127 -17.09 -7.15 13.62
C GLY A 127 -16.11 -6.06 14.06
N ILE A 128 -16.30 -4.79 13.65
CA ILE A 128 -15.48 -3.64 14.09
C ILE A 128 -16.06 -2.97 15.35
N ALA A 129 -17.38 -2.79 15.43
CA ALA A 129 -18.01 -1.99 16.49
C ALA A 129 -17.82 -2.54 17.92
N ASN A 130 -17.48 -3.83 18.03
CA ASN A 130 -17.22 -4.53 19.29
C ASN A 130 -15.76 -5.01 19.43
N GLU A 131 -14.86 -4.62 18.52
CA GLU A 131 -13.45 -5.00 18.60
C GLU A 131 -12.70 -4.12 19.61
N GLN A 132 -11.86 -4.73 20.43
CA GLN A 132 -11.02 -4.06 21.43
C GLN A 132 -9.52 -4.34 21.23
N ASP A 133 -9.12 -5.39 20.51
CA ASP A 133 -7.72 -5.55 20.11
C ASP A 133 -7.40 -4.69 18.87
N LEU A 134 -6.42 -3.80 19.04
CA LEU A 134 -5.95 -2.90 18.00
C LEU A 134 -5.32 -3.66 16.80
N SER A 135 -4.73 -4.83 17.05
CA SER A 135 -4.06 -5.64 16.02
C SER A 135 -5.08 -6.29 15.08
N SER A 136 -6.08 -6.96 15.66
CA SER A 136 -7.28 -7.45 14.99
C SER A 136 -8.02 -6.33 14.25
N LEU A 137 -8.13 -5.14 14.85
CA LEU A 137 -8.75 -3.99 14.20
C LEU A 137 -7.95 -3.50 12.97
N LYS A 138 -6.61 -3.38 13.04
CA LYS A 138 -5.76 -3.05 11.87
C LYS A 138 -5.98 -4.09 10.75
N SER A 139 -5.92 -5.39 11.08
CA SER A 139 -6.11 -6.48 10.11
C SER A 139 -7.51 -6.49 9.47
N LYS A 140 -8.59 -6.28 10.25
CA LYS A 140 -9.96 -6.17 9.72
C LYS A 140 -10.11 -4.99 8.75
N LEU A 141 -9.51 -3.85 9.07
CA LEU A 141 -9.54 -2.66 8.22
C LEU A 141 -8.75 -2.87 6.91
N GLU A 142 -7.59 -3.54 6.97
CA GLU A 142 -6.82 -3.91 5.78
C GLU A 142 -7.57 -4.89 4.87
N CYS A 143 -8.22 -5.90 5.44
CA CYS A 143 -9.11 -6.81 4.71
C CYS A 143 -10.28 -6.07 4.03
N ILE A 144 -10.86 -5.06 4.70
CA ILE A 144 -11.90 -4.19 4.11
C ILE A 144 -11.31 -3.34 2.98
N GLU A 145 -10.13 -2.75 3.14
CA GLU A 145 -9.47 -1.95 2.11
C GLU A 145 -9.21 -2.77 0.85
N ILE A 146 -8.65 -3.98 1.00
CA ILE A 146 -8.39 -4.91 -0.11
C ILE A 146 -9.70 -5.32 -0.82
N ALA A 147 -10.75 -5.67 -0.07
CA ALA A 147 -12.04 -6.02 -0.64
C ALA A 147 -12.73 -4.84 -1.36
N ILE A 148 -12.56 -3.60 -0.89
CA ILE A 148 -13.04 -2.39 -1.57
C ILE A 148 -12.21 -2.12 -2.84
N ARG A 149 -10.89 -2.30 -2.82
CA ARG A 149 -10.02 -2.19 -4.01
C ARG A 149 -10.45 -3.22 -5.09
N ALA A 150 -10.70 -4.46 -4.71
CA ALA A 150 -11.22 -5.50 -5.61
C ALA A 150 -12.60 -5.14 -6.18
N LEU A 151 -13.55 -4.67 -5.36
CA LEU A 151 -14.89 -4.26 -5.81
C LEU A 151 -14.92 -3.01 -6.73
N LYS A 152 -13.80 -2.30 -6.89
CA LYS A 152 -13.63 -1.23 -7.89
C LYS A 152 -13.07 -1.73 -9.23
N GLN A 153 -12.58 -2.98 -9.28
CA GLN A 153 -12.05 -3.64 -10.47
C GLN A 153 -13.07 -4.63 -11.09
N LEU A 154 -14.28 -4.71 -10.50
CA LEU A 154 -15.45 -5.47 -10.93
C LEU A 154 -16.60 -4.50 -11.24
#